data_AF-A0A6A5Y701-F1
#
_entry.id   AF-A0A6A5Y701-F1
#
_cell.length_a   1.000
_cell.length_b   1.000
_cell.length_c   1.000
_cell.angle_alpha   90.00
_cell.angle_beta   90.00
_cell.angle_gamma   90.00
#
_symmetry.space_group_name_H-M   'P 1'
#
loop_
_entity.id
_entity.type
_entity.pdbx_description
1 polymer ?
#
loop_
_entity_poly.entity_id
_entity_poly.type
_entity_poly.pdbx_seq_one_letter_code
_entity_poly.pdbx_strand_id
1 'polypeptide(L)'
;MAGEAVTEANLRCLWQNLTVPADFFKDGRRDTIKYFQASPTSRKFYFSRCEIIDFQDINGHSIWTTKGDGEIALPANIGVFLLNGTWREG
;
A
#
# COMPACT_ATOMS: atom_id res chain seq x y z
N MET A 1 0.48 -8.52 24.06
CA MET A 1 -0.29 -9.35 23.11
C MET A 1 0.51 -9.41 21.83
N ALA A 2 1.11 -10.55 21.50
CA ALA A 2 1.75 -10.73 20.21
C ALA A 2 0.63 -10.88 19.17
N GLY A 3 0.33 -9.82 18.43
CA GLY A 3 -0.54 -9.94 17.26
C GLY A 3 0.15 -10.82 16.22
N GLU A 4 -0.62 -11.65 15.52
CA GLU A 4 -0.07 -12.47 14.44
C GLU A 4 0.69 -11.59 13.43
N ALA A 5 1.87 -12.06 13.01
CA ALA A 5 2.64 -11.38 12.00
C ALA A 5 1.87 -11.41 10.67
N VAL A 6 1.68 -10.24 10.05
CA VAL A 6 1.05 -10.14 8.72
C VAL A 6 1.97 -10.82 7.70
N THR A 7 1.41 -11.75 6.95
CA THR A 7 2.13 -12.49 5.90
C THR A 7 1.78 -11.98 4.50
N GLU A 8 2.57 -12.37 3.51
CA GLU A 8 2.27 -12.11 2.10
C GLU A 8 0.87 -12.62 1.71
N ALA A 9 0.47 -13.80 2.19
CA ALA A 9 -0.84 -14.37 1.90
C ALA A 9 -1.97 -13.46 2.42
N ASN A 10 -1.81 -12.87 3.60
CA ASN A 10 -2.78 -11.92 4.13
C ASN A 10 -2.90 -10.68 3.22
N LEU A 11 -1.77 -10.10 2.82
CA LEU A 11 -1.75 -8.90 1.97
C LEU A 11 -2.34 -9.17 0.58
N ARG A 12 -2.03 -10.31 -0.03
CA ARG A 12 -2.61 -10.71 -1.32
C ARG A 12 -4.12 -10.90 -1.26
N CYS A 13 -4.65 -11.45 -0.16
CA CYS A 13 -6.09 -11.56 0.04
C CYS A 13 -6.79 -10.20 0.20
N LEU A 14 -6.09 -9.20 0.74
CA LEU A 14 -6.62 -7.86 0.96
C LEU A 14 -6.46 -6.94 -0.26
N TRP A 15 -5.52 -7.26 -1.15
CA TRP A 15 -5.29 -6.51 -2.38
C TRP A 15 -6.44 -6.70 -3.37
N GLN A 16 -6.98 -5.60 -3.86
CA GLN A 16 -8.11 -5.59 -4.78
C GLN A 16 -7.79 -4.76 -6.02
N ASN A 17 -8.46 -5.09 -7.12
CA ASN A 17 -8.44 -4.24 -8.31
C ASN A 17 -9.00 -2.86 -7.96
N LEU A 18 -8.42 -1.83 -8.57
CA LEU A 18 -8.79 -0.45 -8.33
C LEU A 18 -10.25 -0.21 -8.73
N THR A 19 -11.10 0.16 -7.77
CA THR A 19 -12.55 0.36 -8.01
C THR A 19 -12.92 1.82 -8.24
N VAL A 20 -12.04 2.74 -7.85
CA VAL A 20 -12.23 4.18 -7.98
C VAL A 20 -11.96 4.66 -9.42
N PRO A 21 -12.70 5.68 -9.91
CA PRO A 21 -12.47 6.23 -11.24
C PRO A 21 -11.13 6.96 -11.33
N ALA A 22 -10.57 7.12 -12.54
CA ALA A 22 -9.31 7.85 -12.75
C ALA A 22 -9.33 9.27 -12.17
N ASP A 23 -10.49 9.93 -12.19
CA ASP A 23 -10.71 11.25 -11.63
C ASP A 23 -10.46 11.34 -10.12
N PHE A 24 -10.53 10.22 -9.41
CA PHE A 24 -10.19 10.14 -7.98
C PHE A 24 -8.73 10.55 -7.71
N PHE A 25 -7.84 10.41 -8.70
CA PHE A 25 -6.44 10.79 -8.62
C PHE A 25 -6.14 12.16 -9.25
N LYS A 26 -7.13 12.94 -9.68
CA LYS A 26 -6.89 14.28 -10.24
C LYS A 26 -6.13 15.20 -9.29
N ASP A 27 -6.42 15.07 -7.99
CA ASP A 27 -5.69 15.75 -6.90
C ASP A 27 -4.65 14.84 -6.23
N GLY A 28 -4.43 13.64 -6.79
CA GLY A 28 -3.52 12.64 -6.27
C GLY A 28 -2.06 13.06 -6.43
N ARG A 29 -1.22 12.66 -5.47
CA ARG A 29 0.21 12.95 -5.53
C ARG A 29 0.90 11.88 -6.36
N ARG A 30 1.62 12.31 -7.39
CA ARG A 30 2.55 11.45 -8.13
C ARG A 30 3.94 11.64 -7.54
N ASP A 31 4.49 10.57 -6.99
CA ASP A 31 5.80 10.58 -6.36
C ASP A 31 6.74 9.60 -7.07
N THR A 32 8.00 10.02 -7.25
CA THR A 32 9.07 9.14 -7.73
C THR A 32 9.43 8.12 -6.65
N ILE A 33 9.57 8.56 -5.41
CA ILE A 33 9.80 7.71 -4.24
C ILE A 33 8.90 8.22 -3.12
N LYS A 34 8.13 7.33 -2.50
CA LYS A 34 7.34 7.65 -1.32
C LYS A 34 7.41 6.52 -0.32
N TYR A 35 7.61 6.87 0.95
CA TYR A 35 7.48 5.93 2.06
C TYR A 35 6.30 6.33 2.95
N PHE A 36 5.48 5.34 3.27
CA PHE A 36 4.42 5.40 4.25
C PHE A 36 4.85 4.59 5.45
N GLN A 37 5.16 5.28 6.54
CA GLN A 37 5.55 4.62 7.78
C GLN A 37 4.41 3.72 8.28
N ALA A 38 4.78 2.59 8.90
CA ALA A 38 3.83 1.72 9.60
C ALA A 38 3.01 2.51 10.63
N SER A 39 1.70 2.26 10.68
CA SER A 39 0.76 2.89 11.61
C SER A 39 0.16 1.83 12.55
N PRO A 40 -0.12 2.14 13.83
CA PRO A 40 -0.82 1.21 14.72
C PRO A 40 -2.29 0.98 14.32
N THR A 41 -2.81 1.73 13.35
CA THR A 41 -4.17 1.59 12.82
C THR A 41 -4.15 1.12 11.36
N SER A 42 -5.20 0.42 10.95
CA SER A 42 -5.44 0.10 9.55
C SER A 42 -5.71 1.36 8.73
N ARG A 43 -5.26 1.39 7.48
CA ARG A 43 -5.41 2.53 6.55
C ARG A 43 -5.86 2.04 5.19
N LYS A 44 -6.66 2.82 4.46
CA LYS A 44 -7.02 2.48 3.08
C LYS A 44 -6.12 3.24 2.12
N PHE A 45 -5.48 2.51 1.21
CA PHE A 45 -4.66 3.09 0.15
C PHE A 45 -5.17 2.70 -1.23
N TYR A 46 -5.03 3.66 -2.15
CA TYR A 46 -5.28 3.49 -3.57
C TYR A 46 -4.01 3.83 -4.33
N PHE A 47 -3.65 2.96 -5.27
CA PHE A 47 -2.43 3.05 -6.06
C PHE A 47 -2.77 3.01 -7.55
N SER A 48 -2.11 3.86 -8.32
CA SER A 48 -2.25 3.91 -9.78
C SER A 48 -0.89 4.13 -10.44
N ARG A 49 -0.62 3.31 -11.46
CA ARG A 49 0.58 3.33 -12.32
C ARG A 49 1.87 3.25 -11.51
N CYS A 50 1.87 2.43 -10.45
CA CYS A 50 3.04 2.22 -9.62
C CYS A 50 4.01 1.23 -10.27
N GLU A 51 5.29 1.57 -10.34
CA GLU A 51 6.32 0.62 -10.77
C GLU A 51 6.65 -0.39 -9.68
N ILE A 52 6.71 0.07 -8.41
CA ILE A 52 6.90 -0.78 -7.23
C ILE A 52 5.98 -0.31 -6.12
N ILE A 53 5.34 -1.28 -5.48
CA ILE A 53 4.62 -1.16 -4.21
C ILE A 53 5.16 -2.27 -3.31
N ASP A 54 5.98 -1.91 -2.34
CA ASP A 54 6.61 -2.83 -1.40
C ASP A 54 6.00 -2.66 -0.01
N PHE A 55 5.30 -3.69 0.46
CA PHE A 55 4.68 -3.74 1.77
C PHE A 55 5.68 -4.27 2.78
N GLN A 56 5.89 -3.52 3.86
CA GLN A 56 6.96 -3.79 4.82
C GLN A 56 6.41 -3.94 6.23
N ASP A 57 7.08 -4.75 7.05
CA ASP A 57 6.80 -4.84 8.48
C ASP A 57 7.23 -3.55 9.22
N ILE A 58 7.01 -3.51 10.54
CA ILE A 58 7.38 -2.36 11.38
C ILE A 58 8.90 -2.08 11.41
N ASN A 59 9.73 -3.06 11.04
CA ASN A 59 11.18 -2.94 10.97
C ASN A 59 11.67 -2.57 9.56
N GLY A 60 10.77 -2.42 8.59
CA GLY A 60 11.10 -2.15 7.19
C GLY A 60 11.48 -3.39 6.38
N HIS A 61 11.26 -4.61 6.89
CA HIS A 61 11.47 -5.82 6.10
C HIS A 61 10.35 -6.00 5.09
N SER A 62 10.70 -6.25 3.83
CA SER A 62 9.73 -6.56 2.78
C SER A 62 8.96 -7.84 3.11
N ILE A 63 7.64 -7.75 3.07
CA ILE A 63 6.68 -8.86 3.21
C ILE A 63 6.19 -9.26 1.83
N TRP A 64 5.81 -8.28 1.02
CA TRP A 64 5.26 -8.51 -0.31
C TRP A 64 5.50 -7.31 -1.22
N THR A 65 5.93 -7.57 -2.46
CA THR A 65 6.10 -6.54 -3.49
C THR A 65 5.17 -6.79 -4.66
N THR A 66 4.53 -5.73 -5.15
CA THR A 66 3.69 -5.76 -6.36
C THR A 66 3.88 -4.48 -7.19
N LYS A 67 3.13 -4.37 -8.30
CA LYS A 67 3.16 -3.24 -9.24
C LYS A 67 1.79 -2.99 -9.87
N GLY A 68 1.65 -1.83 -10.50
CA GLY A 68 0.48 -1.43 -11.26
C GLY A 68 -0.57 -0.72 -10.42
N ASP A 69 -1.83 -1.08 -10.65
CA ASP A 69 -3.00 -0.44 -10.08
C ASP A 69 -3.64 -1.35 -9.03
N GLY A 70 -4.14 -0.76 -7.95
CA GLY A 70 -4.96 -1.49 -7.00
C GLY A 70 -5.25 -0.72 -5.72
N GLU A 71 -6.08 -1.32 -4.88
CA GLU A 71 -6.44 -0.78 -3.57
C GLU A 71 -6.29 -1.83 -2.49
N ILE A 72 -6.03 -1.37 -1.27
CA ILE A 72 -5.84 -2.25 -0.12
C ILE A 72 -6.33 -1.57 1.16
N ALA A 73 -7.04 -2.33 1.98
CA ALA A 73 -7.22 -2.03 3.39
C ALA A 73 -5.97 -2.52 4.13
N LEU A 74 -4.96 -1.66 4.19
CA LEU A 74 -3.65 -1.96 4.76
C LEU A 74 -3.81 -2.25 6.26
N PRO A 75 -3.39 -3.44 6.74
CA PRO A 75 -3.41 -3.76 8.16
C PRO A 75 -2.55 -2.81 9.00
N ALA A 76 -2.80 -2.78 10.30
CA ALA A 76 -1.93 -2.12 11.26
C ALA A 76 -0.50 -2.70 11.19
N ASN A 77 0.47 -1.88 11.55
CA ASN A 77 1.90 -2.16 11.60
C ASN A 77 2.56 -2.51 10.26
N ILE A 78 1.90 -2.16 9.14
CA ILE A 78 2.46 -2.32 7.80
C ILE A 78 2.80 -0.95 7.21
N GLY A 79 4.06 -0.82 6.79
CA GLY A 79 4.56 0.30 5.99
C GLY A 79 4.45 0.00 4.50
N VAL A 80 4.56 1.04 3.68
CA VAL A 80 4.59 0.90 2.22
C VAL A 80 5.71 1.74 1.66
N PHE A 81 6.59 1.13 0.87
CA PHE A 81 7.53 1.82 0.01
C PHE A 81 6.98 1.80 -1.42
N LEU A 82 6.93 2.97 -2.05
CA LEU A 82 6.39 3.17 -3.38
C LEU A 82 7.45 3.78 -4.28
N LEU A 83 7.64 3.18 -5.46
CA LEU A 83 8.45 3.73 -6.55
C LEU A 83 7.54 4.06 -7.73
N ASN A 84 7.68 5.29 -8.24
CA ASN A 84 7.05 5.82 -9.45
C ASN A 84 5.57 5.47 -9.56
N GLY A 85 4.69 6.30 -8.99
CA GLY A 85 3.26 6.12 -9.15
C GLY A 85 2.45 7.23 -8.51
N THR A 86 1.13 7.14 -8.68
CA THR A 86 0.16 8.02 -8.02
C THR A 86 -0.52 7.27 -6.90
N TRP A 87 -0.70 7.92 -5.76
CA TRP A 87 -1.38 7.31 -4.62
C TRP A 87 -2.36 8.28 -3.97
N ARG A 88 -3.29 7.72 -3.20
CA ARG A 88 -4.18 8.45 -2.31
C ARG A 88 -4.53 7.60 -1.10
N GLU A 89 -4.61 8.24 0.06
CA GLU A 89 -5.15 7.64 1.29
C GLU A 89 -6.65 7.94 1.37
N GLY A 90 -7.44 6.93 1.76
CA GLY A 90 -8.90 6.95 1.83
C GLY A 90 -9.47 7.23 3.20
#